data_AF-A0A2V2EKB9-F1
#
_entry.id   AF-A0A2V2EKB9-F1
#
_cell.length_a   1.000
_cell.length_b   1.000
_cell.length_c   1.000
_cell.angle_alpha   90.00
_cell.angle_beta   90.00
_cell.angle_gamma   90.00
#
_symmetry.space_group_name_H-M   'P 1'
#
loop_
_entity.id
_entity.type
_entity.pdbx_description
1 polymer ?
#
loop_
_entity_poly.entity_id
_entity_poly.type
_entity_poly.pdbx_seq_one_letter_code
_entity_poly.pdbx_strand_id
1 'polypeptide(L)' 'VLLSYANSKIEELDTHRQALTKEIAALSAEIMSPEQIERLSVYLNQWEEIDFEDRRQVADGLISQIRATDEHVSIEWKI' A
#
# COMPACT_ATOMS: atom_id res chain seq x y z
N VAL A 1 28.87 32.92 12.74
CA VAL A 1 27.85 32.63 13.78
C VAL A 1 26.42 32.57 13.20
N LEU A 2 25.99 33.55 12.40
CA LEU A 2 24.67 33.51 11.72
C LEU A 2 24.56 32.45 10.61
N LEU A 3 25.59 32.30 9.77
CA LEU A 3 25.62 31.30 8.69
C LEU A 3 25.58 29.86 9.21
N SER A 4 26.29 29.57 10.30
CA SER A 4 26.26 28.26 10.95
C SER A 4 24.91 27.94 11.57
N TYR A 5 24.22 28.94 12.14
CA TYR A 5 22.87 28.79 12.67
C TYR A 5 21.85 28.54 11.56
N ALA A 6 21.93 29.31 10.46
CA ALA A 6 21.09 29.11 9.29
C ALA A 6 21.27 27.70 8.68
N ASN A 7 22.52 27.24 8.54
CA ASN A 7 22.82 25.91 8.03
C ASN A 7 22.29 24.80 8.93
N SER A 8 22.47 24.92 10.25
CA SER A 8 21.92 23.95 11.21
C SER A 8 20.40 23.87 11.16
N LYS A 9 19.71 25.01 10.98
CA LYS A 9 18.25 25.02 10.80
C LYS A 9 17.79 24.42 9.47
N ILE A 10 18.56 24.60 8.40
CA ILE A 10 18.30 23.94 7.11
C ILE A 10 18.41 22.43 7.25
N GLU A 11 19.44 21.94 7.94
CA GLU A 11 19.69 20.51 8.13
C GLU A 11 18.63 19.84 9.02
N GLU A 12 18.19 20.52 10.08
CA GLU A 12 17.08 20.08 10.93
C GLU A 12 15.77 19.97 10.12
N LEU A 13 15.47 20.98 9.30
CA LEU A 13 14.28 20.98 8.44
C LEU A 13 14.36 19.90 7.36
N ASP A 14 15.52 19.67 6.75
CA ASP A 14 15.68 18.62 5.75
C ASP A 14 15.51 17.23 6.36
N THR A 15 16.07 17.00 7.55
CA THR A 15 15.87 15.76 8.31
C THR A 15 14.40 15.52 8.62
N HIS A 16 13.68 16.56 9.06
CA HIS A 16 12.25 16.48 9.34
C HIS A 16 11.43 16.21 8.07
N ARG A 17 11.79 16.85 6.95
CA ARG A 17 11.15 16.61 5.64
C ARG A 17 11.35 15.18 5.17
N GLN A 18 12.54 14.62 5.33
CA GLN A 18 12.84 13.23 4.98
C GLN A 18 12.05 12.25 5.84
N ALA A 19 11.93 12.51 7.15
CA ALA A 19 11.12 11.69 8.06
C ALA A 19 9.63 11.67 7.66
N LEU A 20 9.05 12.85 7.40
CA LEU A 20 7.66 12.95 6.93
C LEU A 20 7.44 12.27 5.58
N THR A 21 8.38 12.41 4.65
CA THR A 21 8.30 11.74 3.34
C THR A 21 8.30 10.22 3.50
N LYS A 22 9.09 9.69 4.44
CA LYS A 22 9.15 8.26 4.73
C LYS A 22 7.85 7.76 5.38
N GLU A 23 7.27 8.51 6.31
CA GLU A 23 5.98 8.18 6.90
C GLU A 23 4.85 8.22 5.87
N ILE A 24 4.82 9.23 5.00
CA ILE A 24 3.86 9.31 3.89
C ILE A 24 4.02 8.12 2.94
N ALA A 25 5.24 7.74 2.61
CA ALA A 25 5.50 6.57 1.75
C ALA A 25 5.05 5.26 2.42
N ALA A 26 5.26 5.11 3.73
CA ALA A 26 4.79 3.94 4.48
C ALA A 26 3.25 3.88 4.51
N LEU A 27 2.59 4.98 4.85
CA LEU A 27 1.13 5.08 4.86
C LEU A 27 0.53 4.89 3.45
N SER A 28 1.20 5.40 2.41
CA SER A 28 0.76 5.23 1.02
C SER A 28 1.03 3.83 0.48
N ALA A 29 2.03 3.11 1.00
CA ALA A 29 2.27 1.71 0.65
C ALA A 29 1.23 0.77 1.27
N GLU A 30 0.65 1.15 2.41
CA GLU A 30 -0.44 0.43 3.08
C GLU A 30 -1.81 0.68 2.43
N ILE A 31 -1.96 1.77 1.67
CA ILE A 31 -3.23 2.14 1.03
C ILE A 31 -3.17 1.83 -0.46
N MET A 32 -4.08 0.96 -0.93
CA MET A 32 -4.21 0.66 -2.35
C MET A 32 -4.50 1.94 -3.14
N SER A 33 -3.78 2.17 -4.25
CA SER A 33 -3.98 3.39 -5.04
C SER A 33 -5.35 3.37 -5.74
N PRO A 34 -5.97 4.54 -6.03
CA PRO A 34 -7.24 4.60 -6.73
C PRO A 34 -7.23 3.87 -8.09
N GLU A 35 -6.11 3.94 -8.80
CA GLU A 35 -5.90 3.25 -10.08
C GLU A 35 -5.85 1.73 -9.92
N GLN A 36 -5.27 1.23 -8.81
CA GLN A 36 -5.30 -0.20 -8.48
C GLN A 36 -6.72 -0.65 -8.15
N ILE A 37 -7.48 0.15 -7.40
CA ILE A 37 -8.89 -0.14 -7.09
C ILE A 37 -9.73 -0.21 -8.37
N GLU A 38 -9.56 0.74 -9.29
CA GLU A 38 -10.28 0.74 -10.56
C GLU A 38 -9.93 -0.48 -11.43
N ARG A 39 -8.65 -0.83 -11.54
CA ARG A 39 -8.22 -2.05 -12.25
C ARG A 39 -8.82 -3.32 -11.65
N LEU A 40 -8.80 -3.43 -10.32
CA LEU A 40 -9.39 -4.57 -9.62
C LEU A 40 -10.91 -4.63 -9.82
N SER A 41 -11.58 -3.47 -9.85
CA SER A 41 -13.01 -3.39 -10.16
C SER A 41 -13.33 -3.93 -11.57
N VAL A 42 -12.50 -3.61 -12.57
CA VAL A 42 -12.65 -4.16 -13.93
C VAL A 42 -12.47 -5.68 -13.94
N TYR A 43 -11.43 -6.19 -13.27
CA TYR A 43 -11.18 -7.63 -13.18
C TYR A 43 -12.28 -8.38 -12.40
N LEU A 44 -12.82 -7.78 -11.35
CA LEU A 44 -13.96 -8.34 -10.60
C LEU A 44 -15.23 -8.37 -11.44
N ASN A 45 -15.47 -7.35 -12.29
CA ASN A 45 -16.61 -7.33 -13.20
C ASN A 45 -16.53 -8.39 -14.30
N GLN A 46 -15.31 -8.80 -14.68
CA GLN A 46 -15.06 -9.83 -15.69
C GLN A 46 -14.52 -11.13 -15.07
N TRP A 47 -14.80 -11.36 -13.78
CA TRP A 47 -14.16 -12.43 -13.00
C TRP A 47 -14.24 -13.80 -13.66
N GLU A 48 -15.38 -14.15 -14.27
CA GLU A 48 -15.57 -15.45 -14.94
C GLU A 48 -14.81 -15.58 -16.28
N GLU A 49 -14.44 -14.47 -16.91
CA GLU A 49 -13.80 -14.43 -18.24
C GLU A 49 -12.27 -14.28 -18.16
N ILE A 50 -11.74 -13.78 -17.04
CA ILE A 50 -10.29 -13.62 -16.84
C ILE A 50 -9.61 -14.93 -16.49
N ASP A 51 -8.32 -15.03 -16.82
CA ASP A 51 -7.53 -16.23 -16.60
C ASP A 51 -7.20 -16.44 -15.12
N PHE A 52 -6.66 -17.61 -14.79
CA PHE A 52 -6.31 -17.93 -13.41
C PHE A 52 -5.22 -17.02 -12.84
N GLU A 53 -4.29 -16.56 -13.68
CA GLU A 53 -3.17 -15.73 -13.26
C GLU A 53 -3.64 -14.33 -12.85
N ASP A 54 -4.53 -13.75 -13.65
CA ASP A 54 -5.22 -12.49 -13.37
C ASP A 54 -6.04 -12.59 -12.09
N ARG A 55 -6.78 -13.69 -11.90
CA ARG A 55 -7.53 -13.96 -10.65
C ARG A 55 -6.60 -14.05 -9.45
N ARG A 56 -5.45 -14.71 -9.59
CA ARG A 56 -4.44 -14.81 -8.53
C ARG A 56 -3.88 -13.44 -8.19
N GLN A 57 -3.57 -12.63 -9.19
CA GLN A 57 -3.05 -11.28 -8.98
C GLN A 57 -4.05 -10.37 -8.28
N VAL A 58 -5.33 -10.47 -8.62
CA VAL A 58 -6.42 -9.76 -7.93
C VAL A 58 -6.52 -10.21 -6.46
N ALA A 59 -6.47 -11.52 -6.21
CA ALA A 59 -6.50 -12.08 -4.87
C ALA A 59 -5.28 -11.68 -4.03
N ASP A 60 -4.07 -11.76 -4.55
CA ASP A 60 -2.83 -11.31 -3.89
C ASP A 60 -2.85 -9.79 -3.62
N GLY A 61 -3.52 -9.03 -4.49
CA GLY A 61 -3.75 -7.61 -4.35
C GLY A 61 -4.65 -7.27 -3.16
N LEU A 62 -5.75 -8.01 -2.99
CA LEU A 62 -6.82 -7.72 -2.03
C LEU A 62 -6.69 -8.46 -0.69
N ILE A 63 -6.11 -9.65 -0.68
CA ILE A 63 -6.02 -10.51 0.50
C ILE A 63 -4.75 -10.14 1.26
N SER A 64 -4.90 -9.82 2.55
CA SER A 64 -3.81 -9.59 3.49
C SER A 64 -3.32 -10.92 4.06
N GLN A 65 -4.25 -11.74 4.57
CA GLN A 65 -3.92 -13.02 5.20
C GLN A 65 -5.03 -14.04 5.00
N ILE A 66 -4.66 -15.30 4.81
CA ILE A 66 -5.58 -16.44 4.84
C ILE A 66 -5.23 -17.30 6.05
N ARG A 67 -6.21 -17.54 6.92
CA ARG A 67 -6.10 -18.47 8.04
C ARG A 67 -7.02 -19.65 7.77
N ALA A 68 -6.45 -20.81 7.50
CA ALA A 68 -7.21 -22.04 7.35
C ALA A 68 -7.05 -22.88 8.62
N THR A 69 -8.18 -23.23 9.22
CA THR A 69 -8.27 -24.26 10.27
C THR A 69 -9.01 -25.45 9.69
N ASP A 70 -9.01 -26.54 10.44
CA ASP A 70 -9.74 -27.78 10.18
C ASP A 70 -11.27 -27.59 10.06
N GLU A 71 -11.84 -26.52 10.63
CA GLU A 71 -13.27 -26.23 10.58
C GLU A 71 -13.66 -25.07 9.65
N HIS A 72 -12.79 -24.07 9.49
CA HIS A 72 -13.12 -22.86 8.74
C HIS A 72 -11.89 -22.17 8.14
N VAL A 73 -12.16 -21.42 7.06
CA VAL A 73 -11.20 -20.53 6.41
C VAL A 73 -11.61 -19.08 6.68
N SER A 74 -10.71 -18.31 7.26
CA SER A 74 -10.85 -16.88 7.46
C SER A 74 -9.94 -16.13 6.50
N ILE A 75 -10.51 -15.17 5.77
CA ILE A 75 -9.80 -14.29 4.85
C ILE A 75 -9.79 -12.89 5.44
N GLU A 76 -8.60 -12.34 5.63
CA GLU A 76 -8.36 -10.99 6.07
C GLU A 76 -8.04 -10.14 4.83
N TRP A 77 -8.82 -9.09 4.60
CA TRP A 77 -8.73 -8.23 3.42
C TRP A 77 -7.91 -6.97 3.75
N LYS A 78 -7.25 -6.37 2.75
CA LYS A 78 -6.47 -5.13 2.90
C LYS A 78 -7.33 -3.84 2.95
N ILE A 79 -8.65 -3.97 3.16
CA ILE A 79 -9.64 -2.87 3.09
C ILE A 79 -9.90 -2.31 4.48
#